data_AF-A0A0B8WZN6-F1
#
_entry.id   AF-A0A0B8WZN6-F1
#
_cell.length_a   1.000
_cell.length_b   1.000
_cell.length_c   1.000
_cell.angle_alpha   90.00
_cell.angle_beta   90.00
_cell.angle_gamma   90.00
#
_symmetry.space_group_name_H-M   'P 1'
#
loop_
_entity.id
_entity.type
_entity.pdbx_description
1 polymer ?
#
loop_
_entity_poly.entity_id
_entity_poly.type
_entity_poly.pdbx_seq_one_letter_code
_entity_poly.pdbx_strand_id
1 'polypeptide(L)'
;MKISFYFKIAMMIVSLGAVLYAIRALQTREFKQKLSDPQSALGVLIGSDYRPLNWCPGGTVKVEVYSLTGELKKTLTSSSEISGVCEIMMGGFTSEGVEEAAYKKRLIALTSSGESKILEQNEKVPVFRAQGMPFSSPMLTKALERLESP
;
A
#
# COMPACT_ATOMS: atom_id res chain seq x y z
N MET A 1 33.13 19.25 -44.17
CA MET A 1 33.46 18.62 -42.87
C MET A 1 33.01 19.41 -41.63
N LYS A 2 32.83 20.75 -41.69
CA LYS A 2 32.44 21.57 -40.51
C LYS A 2 30.95 21.51 -40.14
N ILE A 3 30.04 21.33 -41.11
CA ILE A 3 28.58 21.28 -40.89
C ILE A 3 28.15 20.10 -40.00
N SER A 4 28.75 18.92 -40.18
CA SER A 4 28.44 17.75 -39.36
C SER A 4 28.91 17.90 -37.89
N PHE A 5 29.91 18.74 -37.64
CA PHE A 5 30.42 19.01 -36.29
C PHE A 5 29.44 19.89 -35.50
N TYR A 6 28.97 20.99 -36.10
CA TYR A 6 27.96 21.86 -35.48
C TYR A 6 26.62 21.17 -35.29
N PHE A 7 26.22 20.29 -36.21
CA PHE A 7 25.01 19.48 -36.06
C PHE A 7 25.08 18.53 -34.85
N LYS A 8 26.22 17.86 -34.63
CA LYS A 8 26.43 17.01 -33.45
C LYS A 8 26.34 17.81 -32.15
N ILE A 9 26.93 19.00 -32.11
CA ILE A 9 26.87 19.88 -30.93
C ILE A 9 25.42 20.30 -30.66
N ALA A 10 24.68 20.72 -31.69
CA ALA A 10 23.26 21.08 -31.54
C ALA A 10 22.43 19.90 -31.02
N MET A 11 22.65 18.69 -31.54
CA MET A 11 21.95 17.49 -31.07
C MET A 11 22.30 17.14 -29.62
N MET A 12 23.56 17.36 -29.22
CA MET A 12 24.01 17.15 -27.84
C MET A 12 23.36 18.14 -26.87
N ILE A 13 23.20 19.41 -27.28
CA ILE A 13 22.54 20.44 -26.46
C ILE A 13 21.03 20.17 -26.35
N VAL A 14 20.38 19.78 -27.45
CA VAL A 14 18.95 19.46 -27.45
C VAL A 14 18.66 18.22 -26.59
N SER A 15 19.46 17.17 -26.70
CA SER A 15 19.32 15.98 -25.87
C SER A 15 19.59 16.28 -24.39
N LEU A 16 20.61 17.08 -24.07
CA LEU A 16 20.87 17.52 -22.70
C LEU A 16 19.69 18.34 -22.15
N GLY A 17 19.12 19.24 -22.94
CA GLY A 17 17.92 20.00 -22.58
C GLY A 17 16.71 19.10 -22.32
N ALA A 18 16.49 18.08 -23.15
CA ALA A 18 15.42 17.12 -22.96
C ALA A 18 15.59 16.28 -21.68
N VAL A 19 16.83 15.86 -21.38
CA VAL A 19 17.14 15.12 -20.14
C VAL A 19 16.93 16.01 -18.90
N LEU A 20 17.41 17.24 -18.93
CA LEU A 20 17.23 18.19 -17.83
C LEU A 20 15.75 18.54 -17.60
N TYR A 21 14.98 18.67 -18.68
CA TYR A 21 13.54 18.87 -18.60
C TYR A 21 12.83 17.65 -18.00
N ALA A 22 13.20 16.44 -18.43
CA ALA A 22 12.68 15.19 -17.88
C ALA A 22 13.01 15.04 -16.39
N ILE A 23 14.24 15.34 -15.96
CA ILE A 23 14.64 15.32 -14.55
C ILE A 23 13.80 16.31 -13.74
N ARG A 24 13.59 17.53 -14.25
CA ARG A 24 12.72 18.51 -13.59
C ARG A 24 11.28 18.05 -13.49
N ALA A 25 10.73 17.43 -14.54
CA ALA A 25 9.39 16.87 -14.54
C ALA A 25 9.24 15.75 -13.50
N LEU A 26 10.26 14.88 -13.37
CA LEU A 26 10.30 13.81 -12.37
C LEU A 26 10.47 14.31 -10.92
N GLN A 27 11.06 15.50 -10.73
CA GLN A 27 11.24 16.12 -9.41
C GLN A 27 10.04 16.93 -8.93
N THR A 28 8.99 17.07 -9.76
CA THR A 28 7.77 17.77 -9.34
C THR A 28 7.09 17.05 -8.17
N ARG A 29 6.49 17.83 -7.27
CA ARG A 29 5.78 17.30 -6.09
C ARG A 29 4.68 16.31 -6.48
N GLU A 30 3.97 16.56 -7.59
CA GLU A 30 2.97 15.63 -8.12
C GLU A 30 3.56 14.27 -8.53
N PHE A 31 4.75 14.24 -9.14
CA PHE A 31 5.38 12.97 -9.52
C PHE A 31 5.89 12.20 -8.29
N LYS A 32 6.48 12.90 -7.31
CA LYS A 32 6.81 12.30 -6.01
C LYS A 32 5.58 11.78 -5.28
N GLN A 33 4.47 12.52 -5.32
CA GLN A 33 3.22 12.11 -4.70
C GLN A 33 2.61 10.90 -5.41
N LYS A 34 2.69 10.82 -6.75
CA LYS A 34 2.30 9.63 -7.53
C LYS A 34 3.22 8.42 -7.35
N LEU A 35 4.50 8.63 -7.04
CA LEU A 35 5.42 7.54 -6.68
C LEU A 35 5.16 7.02 -5.26
N SER A 36 4.82 7.93 -4.34
CA SER A 36 4.39 7.58 -2.99
C SER A 36 2.95 7.08 -2.91
N ASP A 37 2.16 7.28 -3.96
CA ASP A 37 0.77 6.83 -4.06
C ASP A 37 0.73 5.32 -4.37
N PRO A 38 0.29 4.48 -3.41
CA PRO A 38 0.26 3.03 -3.56
C PRO A 38 -0.69 2.53 -4.67
N GLN A 39 -1.56 3.39 -5.20
CA GLN A 39 -2.49 3.05 -6.28
C GLN A 39 -1.94 3.38 -7.68
N SER A 40 -0.83 4.11 -7.79
CA SER A 40 -0.26 4.48 -9.09
C SER A 40 0.50 3.32 -9.72
N ALA A 41 0.14 2.94 -10.96
CA ALA A 41 0.76 1.87 -11.73
C ALA A 41 2.28 2.01 -11.89
N LEU A 42 2.80 3.23 -11.81
CA LEU A 42 4.23 3.55 -11.81
C LEU A 42 4.96 3.13 -10.53
N GLY A 43 4.33 3.22 -9.35
CA GLY A 43 4.93 2.75 -8.10
C GLY A 43 5.13 1.23 -8.10
N VAL A 44 4.16 0.50 -8.64
CA VAL A 44 4.23 -0.96 -8.83
C VAL A 44 5.31 -1.36 -9.83
N LEU A 45 5.48 -0.60 -10.92
CA LEU A 45 6.47 -0.89 -11.98
C LEU A 45 7.92 -0.56 -11.59
N ILE A 46 8.15 0.39 -10.69
CA ILE A 46 9.49 0.84 -10.29
C ILE A 46 10.03 0.04 -9.09
N GLY A 47 9.27 -0.96 -8.61
CA GLY A 47 9.73 -1.83 -7.52
C GLY A 47 9.60 -1.16 -6.16
N SER A 48 8.44 -0.56 -5.86
CA SER A 48 8.06 -0.40 -4.45
C SER A 48 8.18 -1.77 -3.78
N ASP A 49 9.06 -1.88 -2.78
CA ASP A 49 9.44 -3.12 -2.08
C ASP A 49 8.23 -3.76 -1.38
N TYR A 50 7.34 -4.39 -2.14
CA TYR A 50 6.21 -5.11 -1.57
C TYR A 50 6.72 -6.42 -0.99
N ARG A 51 6.64 -6.57 0.32
CA ARG A 51 7.00 -7.81 1.01
C ARG A 51 5.73 -8.58 1.36
N PRO A 52 5.62 -9.87 0.97
CA PRO A 52 4.52 -10.70 1.43
C PRO A 52 4.61 -10.85 2.94
N LEU A 53 3.49 -10.63 3.63
CA LEU A 53 3.32 -10.85 5.06
C LEU A 53 2.04 -11.63 5.29
N ASN A 54 2.11 -12.63 6.16
CA ASN A 54 0.91 -13.17 6.78
C ASN A 54 0.83 -12.63 8.22
N TRP A 55 -0.16 -11.77 8.48
CA TRP A 55 -0.33 -11.15 9.80
C TRP A 55 -1.14 -12.04 10.76
N CYS A 56 -1.91 -12.99 10.22
CA CYS A 56 -2.73 -13.90 11.01
C CYS A 56 -1.87 -14.92 11.76
N PRO A 57 -2.32 -15.42 12.93
CA PRO A 57 -1.70 -16.54 13.60
C PRO A 57 -1.89 -17.83 12.78
N GLY A 58 -0.94 -18.77 12.93
CA GLY A 58 -1.07 -20.10 12.32
C GLY A 58 -2.32 -20.82 12.85
N GLY A 59 -3.07 -21.49 11.98
CA GLY A 59 -4.31 -22.17 12.38
C GLY A 59 -5.49 -21.23 12.65
N THR A 60 -5.51 -20.05 12.02
CA THR A 60 -6.68 -19.17 12.03
C THR A 60 -7.89 -19.89 11.43
N VAL A 61 -8.97 -19.98 12.22
CA VAL A 61 -10.23 -20.63 11.82
C VAL A 61 -11.34 -19.63 11.52
N LYS A 62 -11.19 -18.39 12.01
CA LYS A 62 -12.22 -17.35 11.90
C LYS A 62 -11.56 -15.99 11.83
N VAL A 63 -12.05 -15.12 10.95
CA VAL A 63 -11.67 -13.71 10.92
C VAL A 63 -12.92 -12.85 11.08
N GLU A 64 -12.91 -11.97 12.08
CA GLU A 64 -13.98 -11.01 12.33
C GLU A 64 -13.61 -9.67 11.69
N VAL A 65 -14.52 -9.14 10.86
CA VAL A 65 -14.40 -7.87 10.14
C VAL A 65 -15.23 -6.84 10.86
N TYR A 66 -14.57 -5.78 11.35
CA TYR A 66 -15.20 -4.67 12.05
C TYR A 66 -15.28 -3.44 11.16
N SER A 67 -16.33 -2.65 11.27
CA SER A 67 -16.39 -1.32 10.67
C SER A 67 -15.39 -0.35 11.33
N LEU A 68 -15.14 0.79 10.70
CA LEU A 68 -14.38 1.89 11.32
C LEU A 68 -15.10 2.45 12.58
N THR A 69 -16.42 2.23 12.71
CA THR A 69 -17.18 2.57 13.92
C THR A 69 -17.05 1.53 15.02
N GLY A 70 -16.39 0.39 14.77
CA GLY A 70 -16.16 -0.68 15.75
C GLY A 70 -17.27 -1.74 15.81
N GLU A 71 -18.20 -1.74 14.86
CA GLU A 71 -19.29 -2.72 14.78
C GLU A 71 -18.84 -3.96 14.02
N LEU A 72 -19.21 -5.15 14.47
CA LEU A 72 -18.95 -6.39 13.74
C LEU A 72 -19.80 -6.41 12.47
N LYS A 73 -19.16 -6.31 11.30
CA LYS A 73 -19.81 -6.30 9.98
C LYS A 73 -19.99 -7.70 9.43
N LYS A 74 -18.93 -8.51 9.47
CA LYS A 74 -18.90 -9.83 8.83
C LYS A 74 -17.95 -10.76 9.57
N THR A 75 -18.27 -12.04 9.54
CA THR A 75 -17.40 -13.10 10.05
C THR A 75 -17.03 -14.02 8.90
N LEU A 76 -15.73 -14.15 8.64
CA LEU A 76 -15.17 -15.02 7.61
C LEU A 76 -14.78 -16.35 8.26
N THR A 77 -15.33 -17.44 7.74
CA THR A 77 -15.02 -18.81 8.17
C THR A 77 -14.50 -19.68 7.02
N SER A 78 -14.66 -19.24 5.78
CA SER A 78 -14.11 -19.92 4.61
C SER A 78 -12.60 -19.72 4.53
N SER A 79 -11.85 -20.81 4.28
CA SER A 79 -10.39 -20.76 4.10
C SER A 79 -9.96 -19.80 2.99
N SER A 80 -10.76 -19.65 1.92
CA SER A 80 -10.44 -18.74 0.81
C SER A 80 -10.60 -17.27 1.21
N GLU A 81 -11.65 -16.94 1.95
CA GLU A 81 -11.89 -15.59 2.46
C GLU A 81 -10.85 -15.22 3.52
N ILE A 82 -10.51 -16.15 4.42
CA ILE A 82 -9.49 -15.97 5.47
C ILE A 82 -8.12 -15.71 4.81
N SER A 83 -7.71 -16.54 3.85
CA SER A 83 -6.41 -16.37 3.17
C SER A 83 -6.33 -15.03 2.44
N GLY A 84 -7.41 -14.60 1.79
CA GLY A 84 -7.48 -13.33 1.05
C GLY A 84 -7.33 -12.08 1.91
N VAL A 85 -7.58 -12.16 3.22
CA VAL A 85 -7.35 -11.05 4.16
C VAL A 85 -6.09 -11.23 5.03
N CYS A 86 -5.64 -12.47 5.23
CA CYS A 86 -4.44 -12.79 6.02
C CYS A 86 -3.14 -12.60 5.24
N GLU A 87 -3.12 -13.00 3.97
CA GLU A 87 -1.96 -12.89 3.09
C GLU A 87 -1.98 -11.53 2.38
N ILE A 88 -1.08 -10.65 2.80
CA ILE A 88 -1.04 -9.27 2.34
C ILE A 88 0.32 -8.92 1.77
N MET A 89 0.33 -7.95 0.86
CA MET A 89 1.55 -7.33 0.38
C MET A 89 1.76 -6.02 1.15
N MET A 90 2.78 -6.00 2.02
CA MET A 90 3.16 -4.79 2.73
C MET A 90 3.88 -3.84 1.79
N GLY A 91 3.31 -2.67 1.56
CA GLY A 91 3.97 -1.56 0.90
C GLY A 91 4.56 -0.56 1.89
N GLY A 92 5.42 0.31 1.38
CA GLY A 92 5.90 1.48 2.12
C GLY A 92 4.74 2.42 2.50
N PHE A 93 4.91 3.17 3.57
CA PHE A 93 3.98 4.22 3.97
C PHE A 93 4.76 5.48 4.33
N THR A 94 4.14 6.65 4.14
CA THR A 94 4.65 7.92 4.64
C THR A 94 4.05 8.19 6.01
N SER A 95 4.86 8.59 6.99
CA SER A 95 4.39 8.92 8.34
C SER A 95 3.63 10.25 8.44
N GLU A 96 3.51 10.99 7.35
CA GLU A 96 2.82 12.27 7.29
C GLU A 96 1.30 12.07 7.54
N GLY A 97 0.79 12.68 8.61
CA GLY A 97 -0.62 12.57 9.00
C GLY A 97 -1.01 11.30 9.76
N VAL A 98 -0.04 10.44 10.12
CA VAL A 98 -0.30 9.23 10.90
C VAL A 98 -0.22 9.54 12.39
N GLU A 99 -1.37 9.81 13.01
CA GLU A 99 -1.50 9.91 14.47
C GLU A 99 -1.67 8.50 15.08
N GLU A 100 -0.88 8.12 16.08
CA GLU A 100 -0.99 6.79 16.74
C GLU A 100 -2.36 6.55 17.38
N ALA A 101 -3.05 7.61 17.79
CA ALA A 101 -4.40 7.54 18.37
C ALA A 101 -5.51 7.29 17.33
N ALA A 102 -5.21 7.35 16.03
CA ALA A 102 -6.20 7.21 14.96
C ALA A 102 -6.39 5.77 14.46
N TYR A 103 -5.69 4.79 15.05
CA TYR A 103 -5.84 3.38 14.69
C TYR A 103 -7.06 2.77 15.38
N LYS A 104 -7.94 2.18 14.59
CA LYS A 104 -9.10 1.42 15.06
C LYS A 104 -9.00 -0.02 14.63
N LYS A 105 -9.50 -0.91 15.49
CA LYS A 105 -9.61 -2.34 15.19
C LYS A 105 -10.42 -2.54 13.90
N ARG A 106 -9.84 -3.28 12.95
CA ARG A 106 -10.44 -3.54 11.64
C ARG A 106 -10.67 -5.02 11.40
N LEU A 107 -9.69 -5.86 11.76
CA LEU A 107 -9.80 -7.31 11.65
C LEU A 107 -9.31 -7.97 12.95
N ILE A 108 -9.97 -9.05 13.36
CA ILE A 108 -9.47 -9.96 14.37
C ILE A 108 -9.37 -11.36 13.77
N ALA A 109 -8.18 -11.92 13.73
CA ALA A 109 -7.96 -13.32 13.39
C ALA A 109 -7.98 -14.17 14.67
N LEU A 110 -8.79 -15.22 14.68
CA LEU A 110 -9.01 -16.12 15.81
C LEU A 110 -8.61 -17.55 15.44
N THR A 111 -7.81 -18.17 16.30
CA THR A 111 -7.41 -19.59 16.20
C THR A 111 -8.38 -20.47 16.98
N SER A 112 -8.35 -21.78 16.71
CA SER A 112 -9.10 -22.78 17.49
C SER A 112 -8.61 -22.89 18.95
N SER A 113 -7.35 -22.52 19.22
CA SER A 113 -6.76 -22.49 20.56
C SER A 113 -7.12 -21.23 21.37
N GLY A 114 -7.87 -20.29 20.79
CA GLY A 114 -8.25 -19.03 21.45
C GLY A 114 -7.20 -17.91 21.35
N GLU A 115 -6.08 -18.13 20.67
CA GLU A 115 -5.16 -17.05 20.30
C GLU A 115 -5.85 -16.11 19.31
N SER A 116 -5.70 -14.80 19.53
CA SER A 116 -6.20 -13.77 18.62
C SER A 116 -5.11 -12.79 18.23
N LYS A 117 -5.13 -12.35 16.96
CA LYS A 117 -4.35 -11.19 16.51
C LYS A 117 -5.27 -10.14 15.95
N ILE A 118 -4.92 -8.88 16.21
CA ILE A 118 -5.68 -7.73 15.79
C ILE A 118 -4.89 -7.00 14.70
N LEU A 119 -5.59 -6.67 13.62
CA LEU A 119 -5.14 -5.72 12.62
C LEU A 119 -5.99 -4.47 12.74
N GLU A 120 -5.31 -3.33 12.83
CA GLU A 120 -5.90 -2.02 13.00
C GLU A 120 -5.72 -1.21 11.72
N GLN A 121 -6.60 -0.24 11.51
CA GLN A 121 -6.57 0.68 10.39
C GLN A 121 -6.67 2.12 10.90
N ASN A 122 -5.89 3.02 10.32
CA ASN A 122 -6.04 4.46 10.56
C ASN A 122 -7.29 4.98 9.83
N GLU A 123 -8.12 5.78 10.51
CA GLU A 123 -9.38 6.26 9.94
C GLU A 123 -9.20 7.27 8.79
N LYS A 124 -8.13 8.06 8.85
CA LYS A 124 -7.90 9.19 7.92
C LYS A 124 -7.08 8.79 6.71
N VAL A 125 -6.19 7.81 6.88
CA VAL A 125 -5.23 7.36 5.87
C VAL A 125 -5.31 5.84 5.78
N PRO A 126 -5.28 5.21 4.58
CA PRO A 126 -5.34 3.75 4.42
C PRO A 126 -4.04 3.05 4.84
N VAL A 127 -3.56 3.33 6.04
CA VAL A 127 -2.43 2.70 6.71
C VAL A 127 -2.98 1.71 7.73
N PHE A 128 -2.44 0.50 7.68
CA PHE A 128 -2.77 -0.58 8.60
C PHE A 128 -1.66 -0.74 9.62
N ARG A 129 -1.98 -1.37 10.75
CA ARG A 129 -1.01 -1.74 11.78
C ARG A 129 -1.33 -3.16 12.25
N ALA A 130 -0.31 -4.01 12.26
CA ALA A 130 -0.38 -5.33 12.88
C ALA A 130 0.83 -5.49 13.81
N GLN A 131 0.60 -5.92 15.05
CA GLN A 131 1.66 -6.10 16.06
C GLN A 131 2.55 -4.85 16.27
N GLY A 132 1.97 -3.66 16.17
CA GLY A 132 2.71 -2.40 16.29
C GLY A 132 3.47 -1.96 15.03
N MET A 133 3.51 -2.77 13.97
CA MET A 133 4.17 -2.41 12.71
C MET A 133 3.18 -1.76 11.73
N PRO A 134 3.34 -0.47 11.40
CA PRO A 134 2.54 0.20 10.38
C PRO A 134 2.97 -0.18 8.96
N PHE A 135 2.01 -0.35 8.05
CA PHE A 135 2.25 -0.64 6.64
C PHE A 135 1.07 -0.17 5.77
N SER A 136 1.31 0.01 4.47
CA SER A 136 0.23 0.13 3.49
C SER A 136 -0.06 -1.23 2.84
N SER A 137 -1.31 -1.49 2.46
CA SER A 137 -1.65 -2.69 1.70
C SER A 137 -2.82 -2.42 0.77
N PRO A 138 -2.57 -2.08 -0.50
CA PRO A 138 -3.63 -1.86 -1.48
C PRO A 138 -4.52 -3.08 -1.67
N MET A 139 -3.96 -4.29 -1.53
CA MET A 139 -4.72 -5.54 -1.60
C MET A 139 -5.70 -5.67 -0.45
N LEU A 140 -5.27 -5.36 0.78
CA LEU A 140 -6.14 -5.42 1.96
C LEU A 140 -7.24 -4.37 1.88
N THR A 141 -6.91 -3.14 1.47
CA THR A 141 -7.91 -2.08 1.25
C THR A 141 -9.00 -2.55 0.28
N LYS A 142 -8.61 -3.07 -0.89
CA LYS A 142 -9.57 -3.59 -1.88
C LYS A 142 -10.36 -4.79 -1.38
N ALA A 143 -9.74 -5.68 -0.61
CA ALA A 143 -10.45 -6.81 -0.02
C ALA A 143 -11.53 -6.35 0.96
N LEU A 144 -11.22 -5.37 1.82
CA LEU A 144 -12.17 -4.79 2.76
C LEU A 144 -13.31 -4.04 2.05
N GLU A 145 -13.01 -3.23 1.03
CA GLU A 145 -14.04 -2.55 0.23
C GLU A 145 -15.04 -3.53 -0.41
N ARG A 146 -14.55 -4.67 -0.92
CA ARG A 146 -15.42 -5.74 -1.46
C ARG A 146 -16.27 -6.41 -0.39
N LEU A 147 -15.73 -6.58 0.82
CA LEU A 147 -16.46 -7.19 1.93
C LEU A 147 -17.50 -6.23 2.55
N GLU A 148 -17.32 -4.92 2.36
CA GLU A 148 -18.26 -3.88 2.79
C GLU A 148 -19.30 -3.52 1.73
N SER A 149 -19.04 -3.86 0.47
CA SER A 149 -20.00 -3.72 -0.63
C SER A 149 -21.08 -4.81 -0.50
N PRO A 150 -22.38 -4.46 -0.63
CA PRO A 150 -23.49 -5.41 -0.49
C PRO A 150 -23.53 -6.49 -1.57
#